data_AF-A0A1Q8KKK0-F1
#
_entry.id   AF-A0A1Q8KKK0-F1
#
_cell.length_a   1.000
_cell.length_b   1.000
_cell.length_c   1.000
_cell.angle_alpha   90.00
_cell.angle_beta   90.00
_cell.angle_gamma   90.00
#
_symmetry.space_group_name_H-M   'P 1'
#
loop_
_entity.id
_entity.type
_entity.pdbx_description
1 polymer ?
#
loop_
_entity_poly.entity_id
_entity_poly.type
_entity_poly.pdbx_seq_one_letter_code
_entity_poly.pdbx_strand_id
1 'polypeptide(L)'
;MNDFTTGAPTDRLPTLVRTRRGYRVHDPALLQGTSYVIDDAGDLVYTKVPAGVMTASAFLAATVTAVTVGAHSWTLAMLVFVIGLPVAFAAAAALLSLVHAATDPVRRYRARFGNTRFALDVTDRSSADWQLCARAERLAASRSWQAGRIDPTRTLGGLLWTAVGGGETWAAGALTTLAEPATGPDLTSV
;
A
#
# COMPACT_ATOMS: atom_id res chain seq x y z
N MET A 1 19.21 17.94 3.72
CA MET A 1 19.66 16.65 3.15
C MET A 1 18.70 15.61 3.71
N ASN A 2 18.02 14.86 2.83
CA ASN A 2 16.82 14.10 3.15
C ASN A 2 17.11 12.88 4.03
N ASP A 3 16.58 12.86 5.26
CA ASP A 3 16.35 11.62 6.00
C ASP A 3 14.85 11.29 5.94
N PHE A 4 14.47 10.60 4.86
CA PHE A 4 13.25 9.81 4.85
C PHE A 4 13.58 8.48 5.54
N THR A 5 13.55 8.47 6.87
CA THR A 5 13.51 7.21 7.60
C THR A 5 12.27 6.45 7.16
N THR A 6 12.50 5.41 6.38
CA THR A 6 11.63 4.26 6.15
C THR A 6 11.29 3.65 7.50
N GLY A 7 10.27 4.19 8.16
CA GLY A 7 9.50 3.43 9.13
C GLY A 7 8.98 2.17 8.44
N ALA A 8 8.91 1.06 9.15
CA ALA A 8 8.39 -0.18 8.59
C ALA A 8 7.00 0.10 7.97
N PRO A 9 6.54 -0.66 6.96
CA PRO A 9 5.19 -0.51 6.40
C PRO A 9 4.06 -0.53 7.44
N THR A 10 4.35 -1.06 8.63
CA THR A 10 3.48 -1.12 9.81
C THR A 10 3.42 0.19 10.64
N ASP A 11 4.31 1.15 10.39
CA ASP A 11 4.43 2.39 11.16
C ASP A 11 3.61 3.56 10.59
N ARG A 12 2.97 3.38 9.44
CA ARG A 12 2.16 4.38 8.74
C ARG A 12 0.73 3.88 8.55
N LEU A 13 -0.23 4.80 8.52
CA LEU A 13 -1.63 4.49 8.18
C LEU A 13 -1.70 4.12 6.69
N PRO A 14 -1.97 2.85 6.31
CA PRO A 14 -1.81 2.40 4.92
C PRO A 14 -2.78 3.04 3.93
N THR A 15 -3.88 3.61 4.42
CA THR A 15 -4.95 4.21 3.62
C THR A 15 -4.86 5.73 3.54
N LEU A 16 -3.80 6.34 4.08
CA LEU A 16 -3.56 7.78 4.03
C LEU A 16 -2.17 8.07 3.47
N VAL A 17 -2.13 8.76 2.34
CA VAL A 17 -0.88 9.14 1.67
C VAL A 17 -0.74 10.65 1.68
N ARG A 18 0.43 11.14 2.10
CA ARG A 18 0.77 12.56 2.03
C ARG A 18 1.38 12.88 0.67
N THR A 19 0.69 13.67 -0.13
CA THR A 19 1.15 14.10 -1.45
C THR A 19 1.80 15.49 -1.37
N ARG A 20 2.46 15.93 -2.46
CA ARG A 20 3.01 17.30 -2.53
C ARG A 20 1.93 18.39 -2.40
N ARG A 21 0.69 18.08 -2.78
CA ARG A 21 -0.44 19.04 -2.81
C ARG A 21 -1.35 18.95 -1.59
N GLY A 22 -1.26 17.89 -0.79
CA GLY A 22 -2.14 17.67 0.36
C GLY A 22 -2.15 16.22 0.81
N TYR A 23 -3.32 15.67 1.06
CA TYR A 23 -3.50 14.26 1.41
C TYR A 23 -4.33 13.54 0.35
N ARG A 24 -4.09 12.24 0.22
CA ARG A 24 -4.95 11.30 -0.49
C ARG A 24 -5.42 10.24 0.49
N VAL A 25 -6.72 10.15 0.67
CA VAL A 25 -7.36 9.16 1.53
C VAL A 25 -7.95 8.07 0.66
N HIS A 26 -7.75 6.81 1.04
CA HIS A 26 -8.28 5.64 0.34
C HIS A 26 -9.28 4.88 1.21
N ASP A 27 -10.26 4.26 0.57
CA ASP A 27 -11.17 3.33 1.26
C ASP A 27 -10.41 2.06 1.68
N PRO A 28 -10.39 1.69 2.98
CA PRO A 28 -9.81 0.41 3.42
C PRO A 28 -10.43 -0.82 2.74
N ALA A 29 -11.70 -0.74 2.32
CA ALA A 29 -12.38 -1.82 1.61
C ALA A 29 -11.74 -2.15 0.27
N LEU A 30 -10.93 -1.25 -0.30
CA LEU A 30 -10.13 -1.48 -1.51
C LEU A 30 -9.07 -2.57 -1.30
N LEU A 31 -8.44 -2.59 -0.12
CA LEU A 31 -7.33 -3.51 0.21
C LEU A 31 -7.82 -4.79 0.89
N GLN A 32 -9.02 -4.79 1.45
CA GLN A 32 -9.56 -5.89 2.24
C GLN A 32 -9.60 -7.22 1.46
N GLY A 33 -8.95 -8.24 2.01
CA GLY A 33 -8.89 -9.58 1.40
C GLY A 33 -8.02 -9.66 0.15
N THR A 34 -7.16 -8.66 -0.08
CA THR A 34 -6.22 -8.63 -1.21
C THR A 34 -4.77 -8.68 -0.71
N SER A 35 -3.82 -8.87 -1.62
CA SER A 35 -2.38 -8.79 -1.34
C SER A 35 -1.77 -7.52 -1.93
N TYR A 36 -2.57 -6.46 -2.04
CA TYR A 36 -2.13 -5.13 -2.46
C TYR A 36 -1.94 -4.23 -1.25
N VAL A 37 -0.97 -3.32 -1.36
CA VAL A 37 -0.71 -2.24 -0.41
C VAL A 37 -0.55 -0.95 -1.21
N ILE A 38 -0.86 0.18 -0.60
CA ILE A 38 -0.68 1.50 -1.21
C ILE A 38 0.72 1.99 -0.84
N ASP A 39 1.52 2.39 -1.82
CA ASP A 39 2.85 2.92 -1.58
C ASP A 39 2.84 4.42 -1.21
N ASP A 40 4.03 4.97 -0.97
CA ASP A 40 4.20 6.38 -0.60
C ASP A 40 3.81 7.37 -1.72
N ALA A 41 3.69 6.90 -2.97
CA ALA A 41 3.19 7.69 -4.10
C ALA A 41 1.65 7.64 -4.23
N GLY A 42 1.00 6.69 -3.55
CA GLY A 42 -0.43 6.44 -3.65
C GLY A 42 -0.79 5.39 -4.70
N ASP A 43 0.19 4.61 -5.18
CA ASP A 43 0.01 3.56 -6.16
C ASP A 43 -0.23 2.20 -5.47
N LEU A 44 -1.06 1.37 -6.10
CA LEU A 44 -1.37 0.02 -5.61
C LEU A 44 -0.25 -0.94 -6.01
N VAL A 45 0.49 -1.45 -5.03
CA VAL A 45 1.61 -2.37 -5.21
C VAL A 45 1.26 -3.76 -4.69
N TYR A 46 1.50 -4.78 -5.51
CA TYR A 46 1.31 -6.18 -5.13
C TYR A 46 2.46 -6.68 -4.25
N THR A 47 2.18 -7.18 -3.04
CA THR A 47 3.23 -7.48 -2.04
C THR A 47 3.71 -8.93 -2.02
N LYS A 48 2.98 -9.86 -2.66
CA LYS A 48 3.31 -11.30 -2.59
C LYS A 48 4.46 -11.74 -3.50
N VAL A 49 4.82 -10.95 -4.50
CA VAL A 49 5.91 -11.29 -5.41
C VAL A 49 6.90 -10.13 -5.42
N PRO A 50 7.97 -10.19 -4.61
CA PRO A 50 9.04 -9.21 -4.68
C PRO A 50 9.58 -9.20 -6.12
N ALA A 51 9.73 -8.02 -6.72
CA ALA A 51 10.22 -7.90 -8.10
C ALA A 51 11.52 -8.69 -8.34
N GLY A 52 12.39 -8.78 -7.33
CA GLY A 52 13.63 -9.56 -7.39
C GLY A 52 13.45 -11.08 -7.55
N VAL A 53 12.33 -11.65 -7.08
CA VAL A 53 12.07 -13.10 -7.22
C VAL A 53 11.72 -13.47 -8.66
N MET A 54 10.94 -12.61 -9.34
CA MET A 54 10.58 -12.79 -10.75
C MET A 54 11.77 -12.62 -11.69
N THR A 55 12.64 -11.65 -11.43
CA THR A 55 13.83 -11.44 -12.26
C THR A 55 14.87 -12.55 -12.07
N ALA A 56 15.06 -13.00 -10.82
CA ALA A 56 15.94 -14.12 -10.51
C ALA A 56 15.47 -15.43 -11.16
N SER A 57 14.17 -15.72 -11.12
CA SER A 57 13.62 -16.95 -11.73
C SER A 57 13.73 -16.93 -13.26
N ALA A 58 13.47 -15.79 -13.91
CA ALA A 58 13.65 -15.63 -15.34
C ALA A 58 15.12 -15.84 -15.76
N PHE A 59 16.06 -15.26 -15.01
CA PHE A 59 17.49 -15.45 -15.26
C PHE A 59 17.95 -16.90 -15.06
N LEU A 60 17.53 -17.54 -13.96
CA LEU A 60 17.86 -18.94 -13.67
C LEU A 60 17.30 -19.86 -14.75
N ALA A 61 16.05 -19.65 -15.17
CA ALA A 61 15.44 -20.43 -16.25
C ALA A 61 16.21 -20.29 -17.57
N ALA A 62 16.59 -19.07 -17.95
CA ALA A 62 17.41 -18.82 -19.15
C ALA A 62 18.79 -19.49 -19.05
N THR A 63 19.42 -19.41 -17.88
CA THR A 63 20.74 -20.02 -17.63
C THR A 63 20.69 -21.55 -17.70
N VAL A 64 19.72 -22.17 -17.01
CA VAL A 64 19.54 -23.63 -17.03
C VAL A 64 19.25 -24.13 -18.44
N THR A 65 18.40 -23.43 -19.19
CA THR A 65 18.08 -23.78 -20.58
C THR A 65 19.31 -23.65 -21.48
N ALA A 66 20.09 -22.58 -21.32
CA ALA A 66 21.32 -22.38 -22.07
C ALA A 66 22.37 -23.47 -21.82
N VAL A 67 22.58 -23.87 -20.56
CA VAL A 67 23.58 -24.88 -20.18
C VAL A 67 23.15 -26.28 -20.63
N THR A 68 21.85 -26.60 -20.56
CA THR A 68 21.34 -27.91 -20.99
C THR A 68 21.32 -28.08 -22.50
N VAL A 69 20.82 -27.08 -23.23
CA VAL A 69 20.76 -27.14 -24.71
C VAL A 69 22.15 -26.92 -25.33
N GLY A 70 22.97 -26.06 -24.73
CA GLY A 70 24.33 -25.75 -25.15
C GLY A 70 25.41 -26.63 -24.56
N ALA A 71 25.08 -27.80 -24.00
CA ALA A 71 26.02 -28.66 -23.26
C ALA A 71 27.31 -29.00 -24.02
N HIS A 72 27.26 -29.01 -25.36
CA HIS A 72 28.37 -29.38 -26.23
C HIS A 72 28.96 -28.20 -27.02
N SER A 73 28.48 -26.98 -26.78
CA SER A 73 28.81 -25.81 -27.59
C SER A 73 28.62 -24.50 -26.82
N TRP A 74 29.73 -23.79 -26.59
CA TRP A 74 29.70 -22.47 -25.95
C TRP A 74 28.92 -21.43 -26.75
N THR A 75 29.07 -21.42 -28.08
CA THR A 75 28.35 -20.50 -28.96
C THR A 75 26.85 -20.76 -28.94
N LEU A 76 26.43 -22.02 -28.90
CA LEU A 76 25.02 -22.37 -28.80
C LEU A 76 24.44 -22.06 -27.42
N ALA A 77 25.19 -22.30 -26.34
CA ALA A 77 24.80 -21.89 -24.99
C ALA A 77 24.57 -20.37 -24.91
N MET A 78 25.50 -19.56 -25.43
CA MET A 78 25.36 -18.10 -25.45
C MET A 78 24.16 -17.65 -26.29
N LEU A 79 23.95 -18.25 -27.47
CA LEU A 79 22.81 -17.94 -28.33
C LEU A 79 21.48 -18.24 -27.61
N VAL A 80 21.35 -19.42 -27.01
CA VAL A 80 20.15 -19.83 -26.27
C VAL A 80 19.94 -18.95 -25.04
N PHE A 81 21.00 -18.52 -24.37
CA PHE A 81 20.90 -17.59 -23.24
C PHE A 81 20.39 -16.21 -23.69
N VAL A 82 20.99 -15.63 -24.73
CA VAL A 82 20.65 -14.29 -25.23
C VAL A 82 19.21 -14.23 -25.76
N ILE A 83 18.70 -15.31 -26.35
CA ILE A 83 17.30 -15.41 -26.80
C ILE A 83 16.37 -15.79 -25.65
N GLY A 84 16.79 -16.73 -24.79
CA GLY A 84 15.99 -17.26 -23.70
C GLY A 84 15.71 -16.22 -22.62
N LEU A 85 16.65 -15.32 -22.36
CA LEU A 85 16.51 -14.25 -21.37
C LEU A 85 15.31 -13.32 -21.68
N PRO A 86 15.22 -12.65 -22.85
CA PRO A 86 14.07 -11.79 -23.15
C PRO A 86 12.76 -12.57 -23.21
N VAL A 87 12.77 -13.82 -23.67
CA VAL A 87 11.57 -14.68 -23.67
C VAL A 87 11.10 -14.98 -22.25
N ALA A 88 12.01 -15.32 -21.34
CA ALA A 88 11.69 -15.58 -19.93
C ALA A 88 11.16 -14.33 -19.22
N PHE A 89 11.76 -13.16 -19.49
CA PHE A 89 11.26 -11.88 -18.98
C PHE A 89 9.86 -11.54 -19.51
N ALA A 90 9.61 -11.75 -20.81
CA ALA A 90 8.30 -11.53 -21.41
C ALA A 90 7.23 -12.46 -20.80
N ALA A 91 7.57 -13.73 -20.58
CA ALA A 91 6.68 -14.69 -19.92
C ALA A 91 6.37 -14.30 -18.47
N ALA A 92 7.39 -13.87 -17.71
CA ALA A 92 7.21 -13.37 -16.35
C ALA A 92 6.32 -12.12 -16.31
N ALA A 93 6.52 -11.17 -17.22
CA ALA A 93 5.69 -9.98 -17.35
C ALA A 93 4.24 -10.32 -17.72
N ALA A 94 4.03 -11.29 -18.62
CA ALA A 94 2.70 -11.77 -18.99
C ALA A 94 1.98 -12.44 -17.82
N LEU A 95 2.67 -13.31 -17.06
CA LEU A 95 2.15 -13.93 -15.84
C LEU A 95 1.77 -12.88 -14.79
N LEU A 96 2.64 -11.90 -14.55
CA LEU A 96 2.37 -10.81 -13.62
C LEU A 96 1.15 -9.99 -14.08
N SER A 97 1.04 -9.71 -15.37
CA SER A 97 -0.10 -9.00 -15.97
C SER A 97 -1.41 -9.77 -15.80
N LEU A 98 -1.38 -11.10 -15.98
CA LEU A 98 -2.53 -11.97 -15.74
C LEU A 98 -2.95 -11.99 -14.27
N VAL A 99 -1.99 -12.06 -13.33
CA VAL A 99 -2.28 -11.95 -11.90
C VAL A 99 -2.96 -10.62 -11.61
N HIS A 100 -2.40 -9.51 -12.10
CA HIS A 100 -2.99 -8.18 -11.90
C HIS A 100 -4.39 -8.07 -12.50
N ALA A 101 -4.63 -8.63 -13.68
CA ALA A 101 -5.95 -8.64 -14.30
C ALA A 101 -6.96 -9.51 -13.51
N ALA A 102 -6.53 -10.64 -12.96
CA ALA A 102 -7.38 -11.56 -12.21
C ALA A 102 -7.67 -11.05 -10.78
N THR A 103 -6.67 -10.42 -10.13
CA THR A 103 -6.76 -9.93 -8.75
C THR A 103 -6.97 -8.44 -8.64
N ASP A 104 -7.35 -7.75 -9.73
CA ASP A 104 -7.52 -6.30 -9.77
C ASP A 104 -8.41 -5.83 -8.61
N PRO A 105 -7.82 -5.16 -7.59
CA PRO A 105 -8.56 -4.72 -6.41
C PRO A 105 -9.61 -3.67 -6.77
N VAL A 106 -9.36 -2.85 -7.81
CA VAL A 106 -10.28 -1.82 -8.26
C VAL A 106 -11.50 -2.46 -8.91
N ARG A 107 -11.31 -3.47 -9.78
CA ARG A 107 -12.43 -4.21 -10.38
C ARG A 107 -13.29 -4.88 -9.32
N ARG A 108 -12.67 -5.52 -8.33
CA ARG A 108 -13.37 -6.17 -7.21
C ARG A 108 -14.11 -5.15 -6.32
N TYR A 109 -13.50 -4.00 -6.07
CA TYR A 109 -14.14 -2.91 -5.33
C TYR A 109 -15.37 -2.40 -6.09
N ARG A 110 -15.22 -2.11 -7.40
CA ARG A 110 -16.34 -1.64 -8.23
C ARG A 110 -17.47 -2.66 -8.36
N ALA A 111 -17.15 -3.96 -8.39
CA ALA A 111 -18.17 -5.00 -8.37
C ALA A 111 -19.00 -4.99 -7.07
N ARG A 112 -18.42 -4.57 -5.93
CA ARG A 112 -19.10 -4.51 -4.63
C ARG A 112 -19.82 -3.19 -4.39
N PHE A 113 -19.21 -2.07 -4.76
CA PHE A 113 -19.68 -0.72 -4.40
C PHE A 113 -20.14 0.11 -5.61
N GLY A 114 -20.04 -0.40 -6.83
CA GLY A 114 -20.35 0.32 -8.06
C GLY A 114 -19.25 1.29 -8.50
N ASN A 115 -19.62 2.35 -9.22
CA ASN A 115 -18.68 3.38 -9.68
C ASN A 115 -18.37 4.44 -8.60
N THR A 116 -18.44 4.06 -7.32
CA THR A 116 -18.06 4.95 -6.22
C THR A 116 -16.57 5.25 -6.24
N ARG A 117 -16.20 6.42 -5.71
CA ARG A 117 -14.80 6.78 -5.51
C ARG A 117 -14.20 5.86 -4.45
N PHE A 118 -12.94 5.49 -4.62
CA PHE A 118 -12.16 4.69 -3.66
C PHE A 118 -10.94 5.48 -3.13
N ALA A 119 -10.72 6.68 -3.67
CA ALA A 119 -9.68 7.61 -3.26
C ALA A 119 -10.24 9.04 -3.34
N LEU A 120 -9.83 9.89 -2.40
CA LEU A 120 -10.21 11.30 -2.37
C LEU A 120 -8.97 12.16 -2.08
N ASP A 121 -8.75 13.16 -2.93
CA ASP A 121 -7.67 14.12 -2.78
C ASP A 121 -8.16 15.33 -1.97
N VAL A 122 -7.51 15.57 -0.83
CA VAL A 122 -7.77 16.69 0.08
C VAL A 122 -6.62 17.69 -0.04
N THR A 123 -6.81 18.73 -0.84
CA THR A 123 -5.76 19.73 -1.15
C THR A 123 -5.96 21.06 -0.44
N ASP A 124 -7.19 21.40 -0.04
CA ASP A 124 -7.46 22.64 0.69
C ASP A 124 -7.02 22.53 2.15
N ARG A 125 -5.93 23.23 2.49
CA ARG A 125 -5.34 23.22 3.83
C ARG A 125 -6.21 23.87 4.89
N SER A 126 -7.15 24.72 4.51
CA SER A 126 -8.08 25.35 5.44
C SER A 126 -9.32 24.50 5.73
N SER A 127 -9.55 23.44 4.96
CA SER A 127 -10.70 22.56 5.13
C SER A 127 -10.63 21.72 6.41
N ALA A 128 -11.81 21.40 6.97
CA ALA A 128 -11.94 20.47 8.10
C ALA A 128 -11.37 19.08 7.75
N ASP A 129 -11.59 18.61 6.52
CA ASP A 129 -11.09 17.33 6.02
C ASP A 129 -9.56 17.26 6.05
N TRP A 130 -8.88 18.36 5.70
CA TRP A 130 -7.42 18.43 5.76
C TRP A 130 -6.91 18.34 7.19
N GLN A 131 -7.59 19.00 8.13
CA GLN A 131 -7.25 18.94 9.55
C GLN A 131 -7.46 17.54 10.11
N LEU A 132 -8.52 16.83 9.70
CA LEU A 132 -8.75 15.43 10.05
C LEU A 132 -7.64 14.51 9.51
N CYS A 133 -7.24 14.69 8.25
CA CYS A 133 -6.13 13.94 7.65
C CYS A 133 -4.81 14.18 8.41
N ALA A 134 -4.48 15.43 8.71
CA ALA A 134 -3.27 15.78 9.45
C ALA A 134 -3.29 15.22 10.88
N ARG A 135 -4.46 15.19 11.54
CA ARG A 135 -4.63 14.59 12.87
C ARG A 135 -4.45 13.06 12.81
N ALA A 136 -5.05 12.40 11.83
CA ALA A 136 -4.88 10.96 11.63
C ALA A 136 -3.43 10.59 11.32
N GLU A 137 -2.72 11.37 10.50
CA GLU A 137 -1.29 11.20 10.24
C GLU A 137 -0.47 11.28 11.54
N ARG A 138 -0.70 12.32 12.36
CA ARG A 138 -0.02 12.47 13.65
C ARG A 138 -0.31 11.33 14.63
N LEU A 139 -1.56 10.87 14.69
CA LEU A 139 -1.94 9.74 15.54
C LEU A 139 -1.24 8.46 15.07
N ALA A 140 -1.24 8.19 13.76
CA ALA A 140 -0.58 7.02 13.19
C ALA A 140 0.94 7.04 13.41
N ALA A 141 1.56 8.22 13.41
CA ALA A 141 2.98 8.40 13.72
C ALA A 141 3.30 8.26 15.23
N SER A 142 2.29 8.18 16.11
CA SER A 142 2.51 8.07 17.55
C SER A 142 2.96 6.65 17.95
N ARG A 143 3.89 6.56 18.92
CA ARG A 143 4.35 5.27 19.46
C ARG A 143 3.24 4.45 20.10
N SER A 144 2.21 5.10 20.64
CA SER A 144 1.05 4.45 21.26
C SER A 144 0.21 3.72 20.22
N TRP A 145 -0.02 4.34 19.06
CA TRP A 145 -0.73 3.70 17.95
C TRP A 145 0.14 2.63 17.26
N GLN A 146 1.43 2.90 17.06
CA GLN A 146 2.37 1.91 16.50
C GLN A 146 2.45 0.64 17.35
N ALA A 147 2.52 0.80 18.68
CA ALA A 147 2.48 -0.30 19.64
C ALA A 147 1.08 -0.94 19.81
N GLY A 148 0.05 -0.47 19.10
CA GLY A 148 -1.33 -0.99 19.19
C GLY A 148 -2.03 -0.72 20.51
N ARG A 149 -1.52 0.20 21.34
CA ARG A 149 -2.15 0.59 22.62
C ARG A 149 -3.37 1.47 22.41
N ILE A 150 -3.33 2.30 21.37
CA ILE A 150 -4.47 3.07 20.88
C ILE A 150 -4.93 2.41 19.58
N ASP A 151 -6.24 2.22 19.43
CA ASP A 151 -6.86 1.61 18.24
C ASP A 151 -6.32 0.19 17.92
N PRO A 152 -6.47 -0.77 18.85
CA PRO A 152 -5.97 -2.14 18.66
C PRO A 152 -6.61 -2.83 17.45
N THR A 153 -7.83 -2.43 17.11
CA THR A 153 -8.61 -2.94 15.97
C THR A 153 -8.29 -2.23 14.64
N ARG A 154 -7.37 -1.25 14.63
CA ARG A 154 -6.93 -0.51 13.44
C ARG A 154 -8.08 0.15 12.66
N THR A 155 -9.05 0.70 13.39
CA THR A 155 -10.24 1.38 12.86
C THR A 155 -9.97 2.78 12.31
N LEU A 156 -8.82 3.40 12.62
CA LEU A 156 -8.46 4.76 12.21
C LEU A 156 -8.64 5.00 10.70
N GLY A 157 -8.22 4.06 9.86
CA GLY A 157 -8.34 4.18 8.40
C GLY A 157 -9.80 4.17 7.93
N GLY A 158 -10.64 3.34 8.56
CA GLY A 158 -12.08 3.29 8.29
C GLY A 158 -12.78 4.55 8.72
N LEU A 159 -12.52 5.02 9.95
CA LEU A 159 -13.08 6.26 10.48
C LEU A 159 -12.71 7.47 9.62
N LEU A 160 -11.45 7.54 9.16
CA LEU A 160 -11.01 8.62 8.28
C LEU A 160 -11.75 8.62 6.95
N TRP A 161 -11.90 7.45 6.32
CA TRP A 161 -12.66 7.34 5.06
C TRP A 161 -14.15 7.65 5.25
N THR A 162 -14.77 7.17 6.32
CA THR A 162 -16.19 7.46 6.61
C THR A 162 -16.40 8.96 6.86
N ALA A 163 -15.48 9.63 7.54
CA ALA A 163 -15.54 11.08 7.76
C ALA A 163 -15.31 11.88 6.48
N VAL A 164 -14.23 11.60 5.74
CA VAL A 164 -13.79 12.42 4.59
C VAL A 164 -14.46 11.99 3.28
N GLY A 165 -14.58 10.69 3.05
CA GLY A 165 -15.20 10.11 1.85
C GLY A 165 -16.72 10.01 1.96
N GLY A 166 -17.25 9.72 3.16
CA GLY A 166 -18.68 9.65 3.43
C GLY A 166 -19.32 10.98 3.87
N GLY A 167 -18.53 11.94 4.36
CA GLY A 167 -19.04 13.20 4.92
C GLY A 167 -19.72 13.03 6.28
N GLU A 168 -19.51 11.90 6.95
CA GLU A 168 -20.21 11.53 8.18
C GLU A 168 -19.58 12.19 9.42
N THR A 169 -20.31 13.11 10.05
CA THR A 169 -19.80 13.92 11.17
C THR A 169 -19.53 13.12 12.44
N TRP A 170 -20.26 12.02 12.67
CA TRP A 170 -20.03 11.12 13.81
C TRP A 170 -18.66 10.45 13.73
N ALA A 171 -18.19 10.11 12.52
CA ALA A 171 -16.88 9.49 12.31
C ALA A 171 -15.75 10.48 12.55
N ALA A 172 -15.94 11.75 12.17
CA ALA A 172 -15.01 12.84 12.50
C ALA A 172 -14.92 13.05 14.03
N GLY A 173 -16.06 12.97 14.74
CA GLY A 173 -16.11 12.99 16.20
C GLY A 173 -15.34 11.83 16.83
N ALA A 174 -15.60 10.60 16.40
CA ALA A 174 -14.91 9.41 16.89
C ALA A 174 -13.39 9.45 16.63
N LEU A 175 -12.95 9.93 15.46
CA LEU A 175 -11.53 10.12 15.15
C LEU A 175 -10.89 11.16 16.08
N THR A 176 -11.62 12.22 16.40
CA THR A 176 -11.14 13.25 17.33
C THR A 176 -10.97 12.68 18.74
N THR A 177 -11.95 11.92 19.24
CA THR A 177 -11.85 11.21 20.54
C THR A 177 -10.70 10.21 20.56
N LEU A 178 -10.40 9.56 19.43
CA LEU A 178 -9.30 8.60 19.32
C LEU A 178 -7.93 9.29 19.35
N ALA A 179 -7.82 10.47 18.73
CA ALA A 179 -6.58 11.25 18.66
C ALA A 179 -6.28 12.05 19.93
N GLU A 180 -7.33 12.45 20.65
CA GLU A 180 -7.27 13.13 21.94
C GLU A 180 -8.01 12.24 22.96
N PRO A 181 -7.41 11.10 23.37
CA PRO A 181 -8.02 10.28 24.41
C PRO A 181 -8.19 11.17 25.64
N ALA A 182 -9.42 11.23 26.17
CA ALA A 182 -9.74 12.03 27.33
C ALA A 182 -8.67 11.80 28.39
N THR A 183 -7.90 12.83 28.72
CA THR A 183 -6.98 12.83 29.84
C THR A 183 -7.81 12.53 31.08
N GLY A 184 -7.80 11.25 31.48
CA GLY A 184 -8.26 10.86 32.81
C GLY A 184 -7.42 11.60 33.86
N PRO A 185 -7.97 11.81 35.07
CA PRO A 185 -7.36 12.66 36.08
C PRO A 185 -5.89 12.30 36.31
N ASP A 186 -5.04 13.31 36.28
CA ASP A 186 -3.59 13.22 36.48
C ASP A 186 -3.25 12.26 37.63
N LEU A 187 -2.51 11.20 37.33
CA LEU A 187 -1.89 10.32 38.33
C LEU A 187 -0.66 10.98 38.99
N THR A 188 -0.73 12.28 39.30
CA THR A 188 0.32 13.02 40.03
C THR A 188 -0.13 13.50 41.42
N SER A 189 -1.16 12.87 41.98
CA SER A 189 -1.60 13.12 43.37
C SER A 189 -1.68 11.84 44.20
N VAL A 190 -0.54 11.17 44.44
CA VAL A 190 -0.28 10.42 45.69
C VAL A 190 1.19 10.54 46.05
#